data_AF-A0A928K2X4-F1
#
_entry.id   AF-A0A928K2X4-F1
#
_cell.length_a   1.000
_cell.length_b   1.000
_cell.length_c   1.000
_cell.angle_alpha   90.00
_cell.angle_beta   90.00
_cell.angle_gamma   90.00
#
_symmetry.space_group_name_H-M   'P 1'
#
loop_
_entity.id
_entity.type
_entity.pdbx_description
1 polymer ?
#
loop_
_entity_poly.entity_id
_entity_poly.type
_entity_poly.pdbx_seq_one_letter_code
_entity_poly.pdbx_strand_id
1 'polypeptide(L)' 'MIYLDNAATTYPKPQGVVRALTDAVTLYGANPGRGGYPLAEAADRRLYECRSRAAEFFG' A
#
# COMPACT_ATOMS: atom_id res chain seq x y z
N MET A 1 -2.08 26.89 7.86
CA MET A 1 -3.37 26.23 8.19
C MET A 1 -3.16 25.41 9.44
N ILE A 2 -4.01 25.54 10.44
CA ILE A 2 -4.02 24.64 11.62
C ILE A 2 -5.14 23.62 11.36
N TYR A 3 -4.79 22.34 11.25
CA TYR A 3 -5.73 21.26 10.90
C TYR A 3 -6.15 20.49 12.16
N LEU A 4 -7.39 20.67 12.58
CA LEU A 4 -7.96 20.06 13.80
C LEU A 4 -9.08 19.04 13.49
N ASP A 5 -9.11 18.48 12.27
CA ASP A 5 -10.14 17.53 11.81
C ASP A 5 -9.58 16.10 11.56
N ASN A 6 -8.59 15.69 12.35
CA ASN A 6 -7.95 14.38 12.20
C ASN A 6 -8.87 13.19 12.53
N ALA A 7 -9.94 13.43 13.31
CA ALA A 7 -10.94 12.42 13.63
C ALA A 7 -11.79 12.03 12.42
N ALA A 8 -12.07 12.97 11.50
CA ALA A 8 -12.75 12.67 10.24
C ALA A 8 -11.80 11.97 9.25
N THR A 9 -10.60 12.51 9.07
CA THR A 9 -9.52 11.87 8.31
C THR A 9 -8.18 12.50 8.63
N THR A 10 -7.11 11.70 8.65
CA THR A 10 -5.76 12.24 8.88
C THR A 10 -5.31 13.09 7.70
N TYR A 11 -4.81 14.29 7.95
CA TYR A 11 -4.21 15.16 6.93
C TYR A 11 -3.07 16.00 7.50
N PRO A 12 -1.97 16.18 6.75
CA PRO A 12 -1.64 15.49 5.50
C PRO A 12 -1.24 14.04 5.75
N LYS A 13 -1.35 13.18 4.73
CA LYS A 13 -0.73 11.85 4.81
C LYS A 13 0.80 12.03 4.82
N PRO A 14 1.54 11.24 5.62
CA PRO A 14 3.00 11.28 5.60
C PRO A 14 3.57 10.97 4.21
N GLN A 15 4.74 11.51 3.88
CA GLN A 15 5.41 11.28 2.59
C GLN A 15 5.64 9.79 2.28
N GLY A 16 5.83 8.95 3.31
CA GLY A 16 5.94 7.50 3.12
C GLY A 16 4.69 6.86 2.50
N VAL A 17 3.49 7.36 2.85
CA VAL A 17 2.23 6.89 2.25
C VAL A 17 2.15 7.29 0.78
N VAL A 18 2.53 8.52 0.45
CA VAL A 18 2.51 9.05 -0.92
C VAL A 18 3.47 8.25 -1.82
N ARG A 19 4.69 7.98 -1.33
CA ARG A 19 5.68 7.17 -2.06
C ARG A 19 5.19 5.75 -2.27
N ALA A 20 4.69 5.09 -1.22
CA ALA A 20 4.16 3.73 -1.33
C ALA A 20 2.97 3.63 -2.31
N LEU A 21 2.10 4.64 -2.34
CA LEU A 21 1.01 4.72 -3.33
C LEU A 21 1.56 4.88 -4.76
N THR A 22 2.56 5.73 -4.94
CA THR A 22 3.21 5.94 -6.24
C THR A 22 3.83 4.63 -6.74
N ASP A 23 4.62 3.96 -5.89
CA ASP A 23 5.23 2.67 -6.19
C ASP A 23 4.16 1.61 -6.53
N ALA A 24 3.04 1.58 -5.80
CA ALA A 24 1.93 0.67 -6.06
C ALA A 24 1.42 0.78 -7.51
N VAL A 25 1.18 1.99 -7.99
CA VAL A 25 0.60 2.21 -9.32
C VAL A 25 1.64 2.16 -10.45
N THR A 26 2.91 2.50 -10.18
CA THR A 26 3.95 2.53 -11.23
C THR A 26 4.71 1.22 -11.35
N LEU A 27 4.83 0.43 -10.27
CA LEU A 27 5.66 -0.78 -10.24
C LEU A 27 4.87 -2.10 -10.13
N TYR A 28 3.62 -2.05 -9.66
CA TYR A 28 2.82 -3.26 -9.37
C TYR A 28 1.47 -3.29 -10.09
N GLY A 29 1.40 -2.74 -11.30
CA GLY A 29 0.16 -2.61 -12.10
C GLY A 29 -0.43 -3.91 -12.69
N ALA A 30 -0.07 -5.08 -12.16
CA ALA A 30 -0.64 -6.37 -12.56
C ALA A 30 -1.70 -6.84 -11.55
N ASN A 31 -2.52 -7.81 -11.96
CA ASN A 31 -3.53 -8.39 -11.09
C ASN A 31 -2.91 -9.49 -10.20
N PRO A 32 -2.73 -9.27 -8.88
CA PRO A 32 -2.14 -10.26 -7.99
C PRO A 32 -2.99 -11.53 -7.94
N GLY A 33 -2.34 -12.70 -7.95
CA GLY A 33 -3.02 -14.01 -7.99
C GLY A 33 -3.66 -14.36 -9.33
N ARG A 34 -3.54 -13.52 -10.37
CA ARG A 34 -4.00 -13.80 -11.74
C ARG A 34 -2.89 -13.62 -12.76
N GLY A 35 -2.07 -14.65 -12.89
CA GLY A 35 -1.01 -14.75 -13.88
C GLY A 35 0.28 -15.30 -13.28
N GLY A 36 1.03 -16.08 -14.07
CA GLY A 36 2.34 -16.61 -13.70
C GLY A 36 3.50 -15.86 -14.38
N TYR A 37 3.30 -14.57 -14.66
CA TYR A 37 4.34 -13.72 -15.24
C TYR A 37 4.94 -12.82 -14.14
N PRO A 38 6.21 -12.37 -14.29
CA PRO A 38 6.95 -11.76 -13.20
C PRO A 38 6.28 -10.57 -12.52
N LEU A 39 5.58 -9.72 -13.29
CA LEU A 39 4.89 -8.55 -12.73
C LEU A 39 3.65 -8.95 -11.88
N ALA A 40 2.91 -10.00 -12.26
CA ALA A 40 1.80 -10.52 -11.46
C ALA A 40 2.29 -11.14 -10.14
N GLU A 41 3.39 -11.89 -10.19
CA GLU A 41 4.02 -12.45 -8.99
C GLU A 41 4.56 -11.36 -8.06
N ALA A 42 5.17 -10.31 -8.62
CA ALA A 42 5.65 -9.18 -7.84
C ALA A 42 4.51 -8.42 -7.14
N ALA A 43 3.39 -8.20 -7.83
CA ALA A 43 2.19 -7.59 -7.25
C ALA A 43 1.59 -8.48 -6.13
N ASP A 44 1.54 -9.80 -6.35
CA ASP A 44 1.02 -10.76 -5.37
C ASP A 44 1.86 -10.78 -4.08
N ARG A 45 3.19 -10.87 -4.23
CA ARG A 45 4.12 -10.78 -3.10
C ARG A 45 3.97 -9.47 -2.33
N ARG A 46 3.86 -8.33 -3.02
CA ARG A 46 3.72 -7.03 -2.36
C ARG A 46 2.41 -6.92 -1.58
N LEU A 47 1.32 -7.47 -2.12
CA LEU A 47 0.03 -7.55 -1.44
C LEU A 47 0.12 -8.43 -0.18
N TYR A 48 0.76 -9.59 -0.29
CA TYR A 48 0.97 -10.49 0.85
C TYR A 48 1.78 -9.82 1.97
N GLU A 49 2.89 -9.17 1.65
CA GLU A 49 3.71 -8.43 2.62
C GLU A 49 2.90 -7.36 3.36
N CYS A 50 2.06 -6.59 2.66
CA CYS A 50 1.19 -5.59 3.29
C CYS A 50 0.20 -6.23 4.27
N ARG A 51 -0.41 -7.37 3.90
CA ARG A 51 -1.34 -8.10 4.77
C ARG A 51 -0.63 -8.67 6.01
N SER A 52 0.53 -9.28 5.84
CA SER A 52 1.31 -9.85 6.94
C SER A 52 1.77 -8.77 7.93
N ARG A 53 2.22 -7.61 7.44
CA ARG A 53 2.58 -6.47 8.29
C ARG A 53 1.39 -5.87 9.02
N ALA A 54 0.23 -5.82 8.37
CA ALA A 54 -1.00 -5.38 9.03
C ALA A 54 -1.41 -6.35 10.15
N ALA A 55 -1.33 -7.66 9.90
CA ALA A 55 -1.58 -8.67 10.93
C ALA A 55 -0.63 -8.52 12.12
N GLU A 56 0.68 -8.43 11.86
CA GLU A 56 1.72 -8.23 12.89
C GLU A 56 1.48 -6.95 13.73
N PHE A 57 1.02 -5.87 13.09
CA PHE A 57 0.71 -4.63 13.79
C PHE A 57 -0.44 -4.77 14.81
N PHE A 58 -1.42 -5.63 14.53
CA PHE A 58 -2.59 -5.82 15.39
C PHE A 58 -2.45 -6.97 16.40
N GLY A 59 -1.43 -7.84 16.27
CA GLY A 59 -1.20 -9.00 17.14
C GLY A 59 -1.79 -10.28 16.57
#